data_AF-D6TPU0-F1
#
_entry.id   AF-D6TPU0-F1
#
_cell.length_a   1.000
_cell.length_b   1.000
_cell.length_c   1.000
_cell.angle_alpha   90.00
_cell.angle_beta   90.00
_cell.angle_gamma   90.00
#
_symmetry.space_group_name_H-M   'P 1'
#
loop_
_entity.id
_entity.type
_entity.pdbx_description
1 polymer ?
#
loop_
_entity_poly.entity_id
_entity_poly.type
_entity_poly.pdbx_seq_one_letter_code
_entity_poly.pdbx_strand_id
1 'polypeptide(L)'
;MALQISIKTHQSLQQLATEIRALLNLPPFTDKSFAGSPYCQFETLGMIVLVQCTEEEERDPEVIEYPYCFNIQFSFNEHTLDTDEMEYNLQPYYAQLLAFHLNVVTACYEKKQVGRHWQVRYRYFHKNPTWDGSILYGEIGWEPAVIASPPTPWRTMMPSAFSQ
;
A
#
# COMPACT_ATOMS: atom_id res chain seq x y z
N MET A 1 -9.92 -6.27 7.13
CA MET A 1 -9.19 -6.54 5.87
C MET A 1 -7.96 -5.66 5.95
N ALA A 2 -6.78 -6.26 5.93
CA ALA A 2 -5.54 -5.54 6.20
C ALA A 2 -5.28 -4.42 5.18
N LEU A 3 -4.68 -3.33 5.64
CA LEU A 3 -4.16 -2.27 4.78
C LEU A 3 -3.05 -2.85 3.91
N GLN A 4 -3.21 -2.80 2.58
CA GLN A 4 -2.22 -3.27 1.60
C GLN A 4 -1.99 -2.24 0.50
N ILE A 5 -0.73 -1.89 0.24
CA ILE A 5 -0.35 -0.95 -0.81
C ILE A 5 0.65 -1.62 -1.72
N SER A 6 0.34 -1.73 -3.01
CA SER A 6 1.30 -2.18 -4.01
C SER A 6 2.22 -1.03 -4.39
N ILE A 7 3.51 -1.29 -4.55
CA ILE A 7 4.56 -0.28 -4.78
C ILE A 7 5.37 -0.66 -6.02
N LYS A 8 5.49 0.30 -6.93
CA LYS A 8 6.38 0.26 -8.11
C LYS A 8 7.53 1.24 -7.90
N THR A 9 8.74 0.69 -7.91
CA THR A 9 10.00 1.43 -7.72
C THR A 9 11.17 0.66 -8.34
N HIS A 10 12.27 1.37 -8.62
CA HIS A 10 13.54 0.77 -9.02
C HIS A 10 14.44 0.40 -7.84
N GLN A 11 14.06 0.79 -6.62
CA GLN A 11 14.80 0.49 -5.39
C GLN A 11 14.80 -1.01 -5.09
N SER A 12 15.83 -1.46 -4.37
CA SER A 12 15.82 -2.80 -3.78
C SER A 12 14.88 -2.87 -2.56
N LEU A 13 14.45 -4.07 -2.18
CA LEU A 13 13.61 -4.29 -1.01
C LEU A 13 14.22 -3.68 0.27
N GLN A 14 15.53 -3.86 0.48
CA GLN A 14 16.24 -3.34 1.66
C GLN A 14 16.30 -1.81 1.68
N GLN A 15 16.50 -1.17 0.52
CA GLN A 15 16.47 0.29 0.41
C GLN A 15 15.07 0.80 0.72
N LEU A 16 14.05 0.23 0.09
CA LEU A 16 12.65 0.59 0.32
C LEU A 16 12.26 0.42 1.80
N ALA A 17 12.59 -0.70 2.42
CA ALA A 17 12.33 -0.96 3.84
C ALA A 17 13.05 0.04 4.75
N THR A 18 14.30 0.39 4.44
CA THR A 18 15.07 1.38 5.20
C THR A 18 14.46 2.78 5.12
N GLU A 19 14.00 3.19 3.94
CA GLU A 19 13.35 4.48 3.75
C GLU A 19 11.97 4.53 4.41
N ILE A 20 11.16 3.46 4.31
CA ILE A 20 9.88 3.33 5.01
C ILE A 20 10.10 3.39 6.53
N ARG A 21 11.13 2.72 7.03
CA ARG A 21 11.51 2.77 8.45
C ARG A 21 11.78 4.20 8.90
N ALA A 22 12.57 4.95 8.12
CA ALA A 22 12.90 6.34 8.44
C ALA A 22 11.66 7.24 8.38
N LEU A 23 10.80 7.07 7.36
CA LEU A 23 9.58 7.86 7.18
C LEU A 23 8.59 7.65 8.32
N LEU A 24 8.37 6.40 8.74
CA LEU A 24 7.36 6.04 9.73
C LEU A 24 7.93 5.89 11.16
N ASN A 25 9.22 6.19 11.35
CA ASN A 25 9.95 5.99 12.61
C ASN A 25 9.78 4.57 13.19
N LEU A 26 9.86 3.56 12.32
CA LEU A 26 9.73 2.15 12.72
C LEU A 26 11.02 1.65 13.40
N PRO A 27 10.92 0.60 14.24
CA PRO A 27 12.09 -0.09 14.76
C PRO A 27 12.94 -0.71 13.62
N PRO A 28 14.14 -1.22 13.91
CA PRO A 28 14.86 -2.04 12.94
C PRO A 28 14.01 -3.20 12.43
N PHE A 29 14.06 -3.49 11.13
CA PHE A 29 13.38 -4.65 10.57
C PHE A 29 14.20 -5.92 10.74
N THR A 30 13.52 -7.05 10.68
CA THR A 30 14.15 -8.36 10.47
C THR A 30 13.99 -8.76 9.01
N ASP A 31 15.09 -9.16 8.38
CA ASP A 31 15.06 -9.79 7.06
C ASP A 31 14.64 -11.25 7.20
N LYS A 32 13.59 -11.63 6.49
CA LYS A 32 13.04 -12.99 6.50
C LYS A 32 12.69 -13.42 5.08
N SER A 33 12.46 -14.72 4.91
CA SER A 33 11.96 -15.32 3.67
C SER A 33 10.78 -16.21 4.02
N PHE A 34 9.67 -16.09 3.29
CA PHE A 34 8.52 -16.99 3.42
C PHE A 34 8.15 -17.51 2.04
N ALA A 35 7.96 -18.82 1.92
CA ALA A 35 7.70 -19.49 0.64
C ALA A 35 8.72 -19.19 -0.48
N GLY A 36 9.94 -18.76 -0.13
CA GLY A 36 10.99 -18.39 -1.08
C GLY A 36 11.07 -16.89 -1.40
N SER A 37 10.04 -16.10 -1.10
CA SER A 37 10.03 -14.65 -1.37
C SER A 37 10.56 -13.86 -0.17
N PRO A 38 11.46 -12.88 -0.39
CA PRO A 38 12.03 -12.08 0.68
C PRO A 38 11.04 -11.02 1.18
N TYR A 39 11.05 -10.78 2.50
CA TYR A 39 10.29 -9.72 3.13
C TYR A 39 11.03 -9.11 4.33
N CYS A 40 10.77 -7.83 4.59
CA CYS A 40 11.21 -7.11 5.77
C CYS A 40 10.01 -6.92 6.71
N GLN A 41 10.18 -7.29 7.97
CA GLN A 41 9.14 -7.20 9.00
C GLN A 41 9.54 -6.23 10.11
N PHE A 42 8.60 -5.37 10.49
CA PHE A 42 8.69 -4.47 11.64
C PHE A 42 7.60 -4.84 12.64
N GLU A 43 7.93 -4.84 13.92
CA GLU A 43 6.98 -5.10 15.01
C GLU A 43 7.05 -3.97 16.02
N THR A 44 5.93 -3.30 16.27
CA THR A 44 5.87 -2.21 17.25
C THR A 44 4.45 -2.04 17.80
N LEU A 45 4.30 -1.90 19.13
CA LEU A 45 3.03 -1.55 19.78
C LEU A 45 1.79 -2.34 19.31
N GLY A 46 1.92 -3.65 19.08
CA GLY A 46 0.81 -4.48 18.58
C GLY A 46 0.50 -4.27 17.09
N MET A 47 1.40 -3.67 16.32
CA MET A 47 1.34 -3.49 14.88
C MET A 47 2.48 -4.28 14.23
N ILE A 48 2.14 -5.02 13.17
CA ILE A 48 3.09 -5.67 12.28
C ILE A 48 3.06 -4.92 10.96
N VAL A 49 4.22 -4.43 10.51
CA VAL A 49 4.39 -3.84 9.19
C VAL A 49 5.25 -4.77 8.34
N LEU A 50 4.80 -5.08 7.14
CA LEU A 50 5.49 -5.95 6.20
C LEU A 50 5.79 -5.19 4.91
N VAL A 51 7.02 -5.29 4.43
CA VAL A 51 7.39 -4.92 3.06
C VAL A 51 7.88 -6.19 2.39
N GLN A 52 7.18 -6.68 1.38
CA GLN A 52 7.48 -7.95 0.75
C GLN A 52 7.55 -7.84 -0.76
N CYS A 53 8.39 -8.66 -1.38
CA CYS A 53 8.29 -8.91 -2.81
C CYS A 53 7.16 -9.91 -3.06
N THR A 54 6.26 -9.59 -3.99
CA THR A 54 5.19 -10.50 -4.42
C THR A 54 5.61 -11.11 -5.75
N GLU A 55 5.52 -12.43 -5.93
CA GLU A 55 5.84 -13.06 -7.22
C GLU A 55 4.90 -12.55 -8.32
N GLU A 56 5.38 -12.43 -9.56
CA GLU A 56 4.60 -11.85 -10.66
C GLU A 56 3.29 -12.63 -10.90
N GLU A 57 3.32 -13.95 -10.76
CA GLU A 57 2.17 -14.86 -10.93
C GLU A 57 1.08 -14.68 -9.88
N GLU A 58 1.43 -14.12 -8.71
CA GLU A 58 0.50 -13.86 -7.60
C GLU A 58 -0.10 -12.45 -7.65
N ARG A 59 0.42 -11.56 -8.51
CA ARG A 59 -0.05 -10.18 -8.61
C ARG A 59 -1.35 -10.10 -9.42
N ASP A 60 -2.25 -9.24 -8.96
CA ASP A 60 -3.40 -8.84 -9.75
C ASP A 60 -2.95 -8.18 -11.07
N PRO A 61 -3.66 -8.40 -12.19
CA PRO A 61 -3.29 -7.84 -13.50
C PRO A 61 -3.11 -6.32 -13.49
N GLU A 62 -3.92 -5.61 -12.69
CA GLU A 62 -3.86 -4.15 -12.55
C GLU A 62 -2.59 -3.61 -11.87
N VAL A 63 -1.87 -4.48 -11.16
CA VAL A 63 -0.66 -4.15 -10.40
C VAL A 63 0.49 -5.12 -10.69
N ILE A 64 0.47 -5.75 -11.86
CA ILE A 64 1.51 -6.71 -12.29
C ILE A 64 2.91 -6.08 -12.25
N GLU A 65 3.02 -4.79 -12.55
CA GLU A 65 4.27 -4.02 -12.54
C GLU A 65 4.68 -3.47 -11.15
N TYR A 66 3.99 -3.85 -10.08
CA TYR A 66 4.23 -3.38 -8.71
C TYR A 66 4.84 -4.51 -7.89
N PRO A 67 6.18 -4.67 -7.90
CA PRO A 67 6.84 -5.83 -7.35
C PRO A 67 6.77 -5.95 -5.82
N TYR A 68 6.51 -4.85 -5.13
CA TYR A 68 6.47 -4.84 -3.67
C TYR A 68 5.07 -4.58 -3.13
N CYS A 69 4.77 -5.15 -1.97
CA CYS A 69 3.59 -4.83 -1.19
C CYS A 69 4.00 -4.34 0.20
N PHE A 70 3.38 -3.25 0.64
CA PHE A 70 3.45 -2.72 1.99
C PHE A 70 2.15 -3.04 2.71
N ASN A 71 2.23 -3.75 3.84
CA ASN A 71 1.08 -4.14 4.64
C ASN A 71 1.21 -3.64 6.07
N ILE A 72 0.10 -3.18 6.65
CA ILE A 72 -0.02 -2.92 8.09
C ILE A 72 -1.10 -3.84 8.63
N GLN A 73 -0.77 -4.56 9.70
CA GLN A 73 -1.70 -5.42 10.43
C GLN A 73 -1.65 -5.04 11.90
N PHE A 74 -2.83 -4.82 12.49
CA PHE A 74 -2.95 -4.63 13.93
C PHE A 74 -3.26 -5.97 14.60
N SER A 75 -2.40 -6.38 15.52
CA SER A 75 -2.47 -7.63 16.28
C SER A 75 -2.68 -7.30 17.75
N PHE A 76 -3.93 -6.99 18.11
CA PHE A 76 -4.34 -6.84 19.50
C PHE A 76 -4.70 -8.21 20.09
N ASN A 77 -3.68 -8.98 20.47
CA ASN A 77 -3.85 -10.38 20.89
C ASN A 77 -4.71 -10.57 22.16
N GLU A 78 -4.91 -9.52 22.96
CA GLU A 78 -5.65 -9.60 24.24
C GLU A 78 -7.03 -8.94 24.19
N HIS A 79 -7.31 -8.13 23.15
CA HIS A 79 -8.55 -7.39 23.02
C HIS A 79 -9.00 -7.53 21.57
N THR A 80 -10.10 -8.23 21.32
CA THR A 80 -10.74 -8.36 19.99
C THR A 80 -11.28 -7.00 19.53
N LEU A 81 -10.38 -6.09 19.18
CA LEU A 81 -10.65 -4.82 18.54
C LEU A 81 -10.77 -5.09 17.04
N ASP A 82 -11.96 -4.88 16.49
CA ASP A 82 -12.18 -4.92 15.04
C ASP A 82 -11.69 -3.59 14.44
N THR A 83 -10.51 -3.63 13.81
CA THR A 83 -9.85 -2.48 13.18
C THR A 83 -9.95 -2.49 11.65
N ASP A 84 -10.70 -3.44 11.08
CA ASP A 84 -10.73 -3.72 9.65
C ASP A 84 -11.14 -2.51 8.80
N GLU A 85 -12.18 -1.79 9.21
CA GLU A 85 -12.69 -0.62 8.48
C GLU A 85 -11.71 0.56 8.56
N MET A 86 -11.10 0.78 9.73
CA MET A 86 -10.11 1.83 9.92
C MET A 86 -8.87 1.58 9.05
N GLU A 87 -8.34 0.36 9.06
CA GLU A 87 -7.20 -0.05 8.25
C GLU A 87 -7.46 0.17 6.75
N TYR A 88 -8.64 -0.26 6.28
CA TYR A 88 -9.05 -0.07 4.91
C TYR A 88 -9.13 1.42 4.53
N ASN A 89 -9.72 2.25 5.39
CA ASN A 89 -9.86 3.69 5.13
C ASN A 89 -8.53 4.46 5.19
N LEU A 90 -7.51 3.95 5.90
CA LEU A 90 -6.18 4.55 5.97
C LEU A 90 -5.29 4.23 4.76
N GLN A 91 -5.63 3.21 3.97
CA GLN A 91 -4.85 2.76 2.84
C GLN A 91 -4.53 3.88 1.81
N PRO A 92 -5.49 4.73 1.37
CA PRO A 92 -5.18 5.82 0.44
C PRO A 92 -4.28 6.91 1.04
N TYR A 93 -4.35 7.11 2.36
CA TYR A 93 -3.49 8.07 3.06
C TYR A 93 -2.04 7.61 3.03
N TYR A 94 -1.77 6.37 3.45
CA TYR A 94 -0.42 5.80 3.42
C TYR A 94 0.12 5.67 1.99
N ALA A 95 -0.73 5.36 1.01
CA ALA A 95 -0.31 5.27 -0.40
C ALA A 95 0.22 6.62 -0.92
N GLN A 96 -0.47 7.72 -0.60
CA GLN A 96 -0.04 9.07 -0.96
C GLN A 96 1.22 9.49 -0.18
N LEU A 97 1.28 9.18 1.11
CA LEU A 97 2.45 9.49 1.95
C LEU A 97 3.73 8.82 1.39
N LEU A 98 3.64 7.53 1.07
CA LEU A 98 4.74 6.77 0.47
C LEU A 98 5.11 7.33 -0.90
N ALA A 99 4.12 7.59 -1.77
CA ALA A 99 4.37 8.13 -3.10
C ALA A 99 5.12 9.47 -3.05
N PHE A 100 4.72 10.36 -2.14
CA PHE A 100 5.32 11.69 -2.00
C PHE A 100 6.75 11.66 -1.44
N HIS A 101 6.94 10.97 -0.31
CA HIS A 101 8.21 11.02 0.42
C HIS A 101 9.28 10.13 -0.19
N LEU A 102 8.88 8.98 -0.74
CA LEU A 102 9.83 7.99 -1.29
C LEU A 102 9.98 8.11 -2.81
N ASN A 103 9.22 9.00 -3.46
CA ASN A 103 9.19 9.17 -4.90
C ASN A 103 8.91 7.84 -5.66
N VAL A 104 7.98 7.05 -5.11
CA VAL A 104 7.54 5.77 -5.70
C VAL A 104 6.13 5.91 -6.29
N VAL A 105 5.74 4.97 -7.14
CA VAL A 105 4.34 4.86 -7.59
C VAL A 105 3.64 3.84 -6.71
N THR A 106 2.49 4.20 -6.17
CA THR A 106 1.71 3.31 -5.30
C THR A 106 0.35 3.00 -5.90
N ALA A 107 -0.18 1.84 -5.55
CA ALA A 107 -1.53 1.44 -5.87
C ALA A 107 -2.23 0.86 -4.64
N CYS A 108 -3.49 1.21 -4.45
CA CYS A 108 -4.33 0.62 -3.41
C CYS A 108 -5.63 0.09 -4.01
N TYR A 109 -6.14 -1.02 -3.50
CA TYR A 109 -7.39 -1.59 -3.98
C TYR A 109 -8.57 -1.01 -3.20
N GLU A 110 -9.66 -0.69 -3.90
CA GLU A 110 -10.95 -0.45 -3.29
C GLU A 110 -11.84 -1.66 -3.51
N LYS A 111 -12.63 -2.02 -2.50
CA LYS A 111 -13.58 -3.12 -2.53
C LYS A 111 -14.97 -2.65 -2.12
N LYS A 112 -15.99 -3.11 -2.82
CA LYS A 112 -17.40 -2.84 -2.46
C LYS A 112 -18.28 -4.05 -2.74
N GLN A 113 -19.36 -4.18 -1.98
CA GLN A 113 -20.36 -5.20 -2.24
C GLN A 113 -21.48 -4.63 -3.12
N VAL A 114 -21.82 -5.33 -4.20
CA VAL A 114 -22.94 -5.02 -5.08
C VAL A 114 -23.84 -6.24 -5.17
N GLY A 115 -24.94 -6.22 -4.41
CA GLY A 115 -25.81 -7.38 -4.22
C GLY A 115 -25.05 -8.51 -3.50
N ARG A 116 -24.90 -9.66 -4.18
CA ARG A 116 -24.18 -10.84 -3.66
C ARG A 116 -22.71 -10.93 -4.12
N HIS A 117 -22.23 -9.97 -4.88
CA HIS A 117 -20.89 -10.01 -5.48
C HIS A 117 -20.01 -8.92 -4.88
N TRP A 118 -18.73 -9.26 -4.70
CA TRP A 118 -17.70 -8.28 -4.40
C TRP A 118 -17.15 -7.71 -5.71
N GLN A 119 -16.95 -6.40 -5.74
CA GLN A 119 -16.26 -5.71 -6.81
C GLN A 119 -14.99 -5.07 -6.27
N VAL A 120 -13.94 -5.03 -7.09
CA VAL A 120 -12.66 -4.40 -6.79
C VAL A 120 -12.25 -3.43 -7.90
N ARG A 121 -11.46 -2.43 -7.54
CA ARG A 121 -10.71 -1.58 -8.48
C ARG A 121 -9.43 -1.08 -7.82
N TYR A 122 -8.51 -0.55 -8.60
CA TYR A 122 -7.27 0.05 -8.08
C TYR A 122 -7.26 1.56 -8.27
N ARG A 123 -6.65 2.26 -7.30
CA ARG A 123 -6.30 3.68 -7.36
C ARG A 123 -4.80 3.80 -7.34
N TYR A 124 -4.27 4.70 -8.15
CA TYR A 124 -2.84 4.89 -8.32
C TYR A 124 -2.42 6.28 -7.90
N PHE A 125 -1.28 6.38 -7.23
CA PHE A 125 -0.72 7.64 -6.76
C PHE A 125 0.75 7.74 -7.13
N HIS A 126 1.17 8.94 -7.50
CA HIS A 126 2.57 9.27 -7.74
C HIS A 126 2.83 10.72 -7.35
N LYS A 127 4.07 11.03 -6.99
CA LYS A 127 4.49 12.40 -6.69
C LYS A 127 4.25 13.32 -7.88
N ASN A 128 3.69 14.49 -7.63
CA ASN A 128 3.52 15.51 -8.67
C ASN A 128 4.91 16.12 -9.01
N PRO A 129 5.41 15.99 -10.26
CA PRO A 129 6.70 16.56 -10.64
C PRO A 129 6.71 18.09 -10.70
N THR A 130 5.55 18.74 -10.82
CA THR A 130 5.42 20.20 -10.85
C THR A 130 5.08 20.81 -9.50
N TRP A 131 5.00 20.00 -8.44
CA TRP A 131 4.69 20.50 -7.11
C TRP A 131 5.81 21.38 -6.54
N ASP A 132 5.43 22.60 -6.17
CA ASP A 132 6.29 23.56 -5.49
C ASP A 132 5.80 23.74 -4.04
N GLY A 133 6.60 23.27 -3.09
CA GLY A 133 6.30 23.38 -1.66
C GLY A 133 6.36 24.81 -1.11
N SER A 134 6.76 25.79 -1.90
CA SER A 134 6.71 27.21 -1.53
C SER A 134 5.35 27.86 -1.81
N ILE A 135 4.50 27.25 -2.65
CA ILE A 135 3.17 27.76 -2.99
C ILE A 135 2.14 27.15 -2.02
N LEU A 136 1.43 28.01 -1.29
CA LEU A 136 0.49 27.58 -0.26
C LEU A 136 -0.88 27.22 -0.84
N TYR A 137 -1.63 26.40 -0.09
CA TYR A 137 -2.99 26.02 -0.47
C TYR A 137 -3.87 27.25 -0.70
N GLY A 138 -4.45 27.34 -1.90
CA GLY A 138 -5.32 28.44 -2.33
C GLY A 138 -4.61 29.59 -3.06
N GLU A 139 -3.28 29.56 -3.16
CA GLU A 139 -2.53 30.51 -3.98
C GLU A 139 -2.62 30.20 -5.48
N ILE A 140 -2.37 31.20 -6.31
CA ILE A 140 -2.36 31.03 -7.77
C ILE A 140 -1.21 30.08 -8.14
N GLY A 141 -1.55 29.04 -8.90
CA GLY A 141 -0.59 28.01 -9.29
C GLY A 141 -0.41 26.89 -8.25
N TRP A 142 -1.19 26.89 -7.16
CA TRP A 142 -1.18 25.78 -6.22
C TRP A 142 -1.66 24.48 -6.90
N GLU A 143 -0.89 23.40 -6.71
CA GLU A 143 -1.20 22.06 -7.18
C GLU A 143 -1.01 21.04 -6.03
N PRO A 144 -1.70 19.88 -6.07
CA PRO A 144 -1.48 18.84 -5.07
C PRO A 144 -0.08 18.22 -5.20
N ALA A 145 0.50 17.83 -4.07
CA ALA A 145 1.81 17.18 -4.00
C ALA A 145 1.84 15.76 -4.58
N VAL A 146 0.67 15.14 -4.68
CA VAL A 146 0.46 13.78 -5.19
C VAL A 146 -0.65 13.82 -6.23
N ILE A 147 -0.39 13.22 -7.38
CA ILE A 147 -1.39 13.06 -8.44
C ILE A 147 -2.04 11.68 -8.25
N ALA A 148 -3.37 11.68 -8.25
CA ALA A 148 -4.17 10.46 -8.36
C ALA A 148 -4.50 10.21 -9.83
N SER A 149 -4.00 9.11 -10.40
CA SER A 149 -4.40 8.71 -11.76
C SER A 149 -5.84 8.20 -11.77
N PRO A 150 -6.52 8.21 -12.94
CA PRO A 150 -7.84 7.60 -13.06
C PRO A 150 -7.83 6.16 -12.52
N PRO A 151 -8.80 5.78 -11.67
CA PRO A 151 -8.86 4.43 -11.15
C PRO A 151 -9.18 3.42 -12.24
N THR A 152 -8.87 2.15 -12.01
CA THR A 152 -9.34 1.09 -12.91
C THR A 152 -10.87 0.97 -12.85
N PRO A 153 -11.50 0.43 -13.91
CA PRO A 153 -12.91 0.07 -13.86
C PRO A 153 -13.18 -0.92 -12.73
N TRP A 154 -14.37 -0.85 -12.14
CA TRP A 154 -14.83 -1.87 -11.20
C TRP A 154 -14.93 -3.22 -11.91
N ARG A 155 -14.24 -4.23 -11.40
CA ARG A 155 -14.40 -5.62 -11.83
C ARG A 155 -14.96 -6.49 -10.72
N THR A 156 -15.69 -7.53 -11.08
CA THR A 156 -16.13 -8.54 -10.12
C THR A 156 -14.92 -9.31 -9.60
N MET A 157 -14.82 -9.44 -8.28
CA MET A 157 -13.84 -10.32 -7.65
C MET A 157 -14.32 -11.75 -7.86
N MET A 158 -13.61 -12.51 -8.69
CA MET A 158 -13.84 -13.93 -8.83
C MET A 158 -13.42 -14.60 -7.51
N PRO A 159 -14.16 -15.60 -6.99
CA PRO A 159 -13.69 -16.38 -5.87
C PRO A 159 -12.30 -16.92 -6.18
N SER A 160 -11.33 -16.72 -5.29
CA SER A 160 -10.03 -17.37 -5.40
C SER A 160 -10.27 -18.87 -5.51
N ALA A 161 -9.77 -19.53 -6.56
CA ALA A 161 -10.01 -20.94 -6.86
C ALA A 161 -9.48 -21.93 -5.80
N PHE A 162 -8.99 -21.44 -4.66
CA PHE A 162 -8.53 -22.22 -3.52
C PHE A 162 -9.46 -21.97 -2.33
N SER A 163 -10.59 -22.66 -2.34
CA SER A 163 -11.45 -22.86 -1.18
C SER A 163 -12.03 -24.28 -1.29
N GLN A 164 -11.14 -25.27 -1.23
CA GLN A 164 -11.43 -26.64 -0.83
C GLN A 164 -10.25 -27.16 -0.01
#